data_AF-A0A3N4GSF8-F1
#
_entry.id   AF-A0A3N4GSF8-F1
#
_cell.length_a   1.000
_cell.length_b   1.000
_cell.length_c   1.000
_cell.angle_alpha   90.00
_cell.angle_beta   90.00
_cell.angle_gamma   90.00
#
_symmetry.space_group_name_H-M   'P 1'
#
loop_
_entity.id
_entity.type
_entity.pdbx_description
1 polymer ?
#
loop_
_entity_poly.entity_id
_entity_poly.type
_entity_poly.pdbx_seq_one_letter_code
_entity_poly.pdbx_strand_id
1 'polypeptide(L)'
;MSAPIFDGHRSDPHDQRHVQHETAVTMRVDESDEWIVVPIRAVFTDDGLSGWSFEIGPYSIGGSDATELANALAHYGRLSHDFRPIGGA
;
A
#
# COMPACT_ATOMS: atom_id res chain seq x y z
N MET A 1 -2.32 -9.05 22.43
CA MET A 1 -1.10 -8.32 22.04
C MET A 1 -1.35 -7.77 20.64
N SER A 2 -1.22 -6.46 20.40
CA SER A 2 -1.32 -5.94 19.03
C SER A 2 0.02 -6.10 18.33
N ALA A 3 0.00 -6.49 17.05
CA ALA A 3 1.21 -6.52 16.24
C ALA A 3 1.83 -5.11 16.16
N PRO A 4 3.17 -5.00 16.13
CA PRO A 4 3.84 -3.72 15.94
C PRO A 4 3.47 -3.11 14.59
N ILE A 5 3.35 -1.78 14.56
CA ILE A 5 3.08 -1.02 13.32
C ILE A 5 4.42 -0.67 12.69
N PHE A 6 4.58 -1.04 11.42
CA PHE A 6 5.77 -0.72 10.64
C PHE A 6 5.52 0.54 9.80
N ASP A 7 5.60 1.69 10.46
CA ASP A 7 5.39 2.99 9.84
C ASP A 7 6.15 4.09 10.57
N GLY A 8 6.86 4.93 9.83
CA GLY A 8 7.57 6.08 10.39
C GLY A 8 6.68 7.31 10.39
N HIS A 9 6.78 8.16 11.42
CA HIS A 9 6.06 9.43 11.44
C HIS A 9 6.60 10.37 10.35
N ARG A 10 5.75 10.72 9.37
CA ARG A 10 6.09 11.57 8.21
C ARG A 10 5.38 12.92 8.27
N SER A 11 5.52 13.63 9.39
CA SER A 11 4.98 14.99 9.51
C SER A 11 6.03 16.00 9.09
N ASP A 12 6.06 16.34 7.80
CA ASP A 12 6.71 17.56 7.34
C ASP A 12 5.62 18.61 7.09
N PRO A 13 5.64 19.78 7.77
CA PRO A 13 4.66 20.84 7.56
C PRO A 13 4.73 21.49 6.16
N HIS A 14 5.75 21.18 5.36
CA HIS A 14 5.84 21.57 3.95
C HIS A 14 5.39 20.47 2.97
N ASP A 15 4.92 19.33 3.50
CA ASP A 15 4.53 18.20 2.68
C ASP A 15 3.21 18.50 1.95
N GLN A 16 3.27 18.60 0.63
CA GLN A 16 2.10 18.74 -0.26
C GLN A 16 1.36 17.40 -0.44
N ARG A 17 1.65 16.44 0.45
CA ARG A 17 1.23 15.06 0.40
C ARG A 17 -0.03 14.86 1.22
N HIS A 18 -1.09 14.41 0.57
CA HIS A 18 -2.37 14.15 1.18
C HIS A 18 -2.73 12.67 1.09
N VAL A 19 -2.93 12.02 2.22
CA VAL A 19 -3.47 10.65 2.26
C VAL A 19 -4.97 10.72 1.96
N GLN A 20 -5.38 10.22 0.80
CA GLN A 20 -6.80 10.19 0.42
C GLN A 20 -7.52 8.97 0.98
N HIS A 21 -6.81 7.83 1.05
CA HIS A 21 -7.33 6.60 1.63
C HIS A 21 -6.22 5.83 2.34
N GLU A 22 -6.57 5.18 3.45
CA GLU A 22 -5.66 4.33 4.21
C GLU A 22 -6.39 3.06 4.66
N THR A 23 -5.70 1.93 4.51
CA THR A 23 -6.07 0.65 5.13
C THR A 23 -4.81 0.01 5.72
N ALA A 24 -4.93 -1.18 6.31
CA ALA A 24 -3.78 -1.89 6.87
C ALA A 24 -3.81 -3.37 6.53
N VAL A 25 -2.62 -3.94 6.33
CA VAL A 25 -2.42 -5.37 6.09
C VAL A 25 -1.45 -5.93 7.13
N THR A 26 -1.70 -7.16 7.57
CA THR A 26 -0.79 -7.88 8.46
C THR A 26 0.13 -8.76 7.61
N MET A 27 1.44 -8.60 7.77
CA MET A 27 2.47 -9.29 6.99
C MET A 27 3.47 -9.98 7.91
N ARG A 28 4.03 -11.11 7.49
CA ARG A 28 5.15 -11.76 8.19
C ARG A 28 6.47 -11.28 7.61
N VAL A 29 7.40 -10.91 8.48
CA VAL A 29 8.79 -10.60 8.10
C VAL A 29 9.62 -11.86 8.27
N ASP A 30 10.10 -12.45 7.18
CA ASP A 30 10.82 -13.73 7.24
C ASP A 30 12.14 -13.65 8.02
N GLU A 31 12.82 -12.49 8.00
CA GLU A 31 14.09 -12.31 8.70
C GLU A 31 13.94 -12.37 10.22
N SER A 32 12.84 -11.85 10.77
CA SER A 32 12.57 -11.82 12.21
C SER A 32 11.54 -12.86 12.68
N ASP A 33 10.84 -13.52 11.76
CA ASP A 33 9.65 -14.36 12.00
C ASP A 33 8.53 -13.64 12.78
N GLU A 34 8.47 -12.31 12.66
CA GLU A 34 7.47 -11.49 13.32
C GLU A 34 6.33 -11.10 12.38
N TRP A 35 5.14 -10.92 12.96
CA TRP A 35 3.99 -10.37 12.27
C TRP A 35 3.90 -8.87 12.54
N ILE A 36 3.89 -8.07 11.48
CA ILE A 36 3.80 -6.62 11.52
C ILE A 36 2.51 -6.15 10.85
N VAL A 37 1.99 -5.01 11.28
CA VAL A 37 0.90 -4.31 10.60
C VAL A 37 1.50 -3.20 9.76
N VAL A 38 1.17 -3.21 8.47
CA VAL A 38 1.69 -2.27 7.48
C VAL A 38 0.53 -1.47 6.90
N PRO A 39 0.53 -0.14 7.01
CA PRO A 39 -0.49 0.69 6.38
C PRO A 39 -0.31 0.69 4.86
N ILE A 40 -1.42 0.64 4.12
CA ILE A 40 -1.46 0.82 2.66
C ILE A 40 -2.19 2.12 2.40
N ARG A 41 -1.56 3.04 1.68
CA ARG A 41 -2.10 4.39 1.45
C ARG A 41 -2.22 4.69 -0.03
N ALA A 42 -3.33 5.32 -0.40
CA ALA A 42 -3.44 6.07 -1.64
C ALA A 42 -3.19 7.54 -1.33
N VAL A 43 -2.15 8.09 -1.94
CA VAL A 43 -1.61 9.40 -1.63
C VAL A 43 -1.70 10.29 -2.86
N PHE A 44 -2.09 11.55 -2.66
CA PHE A 44 -2.07 12.58 -3.69
C PHE A 44 -1.10 13.68 -3.28
N THR A 45 -0.14 13.99 -4.15
CA THR A 45 0.83 15.08 -3.95
C THR A 45 0.47 16.26 -4.85
N ASP A 46 0.24 17.43 -4.25
CA ASP A 46 -0.13 18.67 -4.95
C ASP A 46 1.09 19.50 -5.38
N ASP A 47 2.02 18.85 -6.09
CA ASP A 47 3.24 19.47 -6.64
C ASP A 47 3.14 19.76 -8.15
N GLY A 48 1.98 19.47 -8.76
CA GLY A 48 1.73 19.60 -10.19
C GLY A 48 2.43 18.57 -11.08
N LEU A 49 3.13 17.57 -10.52
CA LEU A 49 3.93 16.60 -11.25
C LEU A 49 3.61 15.15 -10.87
N SER A 50 3.56 14.85 -9.57
CA SER A 50 3.51 13.50 -9.02
C SER A 50 2.10 12.94 -8.96
N GLY A 51 1.10 13.78 -8.64
CA GLY A 51 -0.30 13.38 -8.61
C GLY A 51 -0.57 12.21 -7.66
N TRP A 52 -1.22 11.15 -8.15
CA TRP A 52 -1.59 9.97 -7.35
C TRP A 52 -0.48 8.92 -7.29
N SER A 53 -0.22 8.42 -6.08
CA SER A 53 0.72 7.33 -5.81
C SER A 53 0.21 6.39 -4.71
N PHE A 54 0.85 5.23 -4.58
CA PHE A 54 0.57 4.26 -3.53
C PHE A 54 1.77 4.10 -2.60
N GLU A 55 1.50 3.80 -1.34
CA GLU A 55 2.52 3.48 -0.36
C GLU A 55 2.16 2.20 0.41
N ILE A 56 3.20 1.45 0.80
CA ILE A 56 3.13 0.35 1.76
C ILE A 56 4.10 0.65 2.88
N GLY A 57 3.57 0.96 4.06
CA GLY A 57 4.33 1.43 5.21
C GLY A 57 5.09 2.72 4.86
N PRO A 58 6.41 2.78 5.15
CA PRO A 58 7.24 3.92 4.79
C PRO A 58 7.72 3.88 3.34
N TYR A 59 7.26 2.97 2.49
CA TYR A 59 7.79 2.85 1.12
C TYR A 59 6.78 3.33 0.09
N SER A 60 7.22 4.24 -0.79
CA SER A 60 6.47 4.64 -1.97
C SER A 60 6.59 3.58 -3.05
N ILE A 61 5.50 3.30 -3.74
CA ILE A 61 5.41 2.29 -4.79
C ILE A 61 5.49 2.98 -6.15
N GLY A 62 6.51 2.63 -6.93
CA GLY A 62 6.63 3.11 -8.31
C GLY A 62 5.57 2.51 -9.24
N GLY A 63 5.39 3.09 -10.42
CA GLY A 63 4.41 2.58 -11.39
C GLY A 63 4.67 1.12 -11.82
N SER A 64 5.95 0.70 -11.91
CA SER A 64 6.35 -0.69 -12.16
C SER A 64 5.87 -1.61 -11.05
N ASP A 65 6.17 -1.25 -9.80
CA ASP A 65 5.89 -2.04 -8.62
C ASP A 65 4.37 -2.16 -8.40
N ALA A 66 3.63 -1.08 -8.65
CA ALA A 66 2.17 -1.07 -8.60
C ALA A 66 1.56 -2.02 -9.65
N THR A 67 2.14 -2.05 -10.85
CA THR A 67 1.71 -2.96 -11.92
C THR A 67 1.99 -4.42 -11.57
N GLU A 68 3.18 -4.71 -11.04
CA GLU A 68 3.54 -6.06 -10.57
C GLU A 68 2.63 -6.52 -9.44
N LEU A 69 2.38 -5.66 -8.45
CA LEU A 69 1.47 -5.94 -7.35
C LEU A 69 0.04 -6.20 -7.84
N ALA A 70 -0.48 -5.36 -8.75
CA ALA A 70 -1.80 -5.55 -9.34
C ALA A 70 -1.91 -6.90 -10.08
N ASN A 71 -0.88 -7.27 -10.84
CA ASN A 71 -0.81 -8.55 -11.54
C ASN A 71 -0.76 -9.74 -10.58
N ALA A 72 0.03 -9.64 -9.50
CA ALA A 72 0.13 -10.68 -8.48
C ALA A 72 -1.20 -10.86 -7.74
N LEU A 73 -1.88 -9.78 -7.35
CA LEU A 73 -3.19 -9.81 -6.72
C LEU A 73 -4.25 -10.39 -7.66
N ALA A 74 -4.25 -10.01 -8.93
CA ALA A 74 -5.14 -10.59 -9.94
C ALA A 74 -4.88 -12.09 -10.13
N HIS A 75 -3.62 -12.53 -10.10
CA HIS A 75 -3.26 -13.94 -10.20
C HIS A 75 -3.72 -14.73 -8.97
N TYR A 76 -3.40 -14.26 -7.76
CA TYR A 76 -3.90 -14.83 -6.52
C TYR A 76 -5.42 -14.95 -6.52
N GLY A 77 -6.08 -13.87 -6.91
CA GLY A 77 -7.52 -13.79 -7.06
C GLY A 77 -8.17 -14.86 -7.94
N ARG A 78 -7.52 -15.18 -9.07
CA ARG A 78 -7.95 -16.27 -9.95
C ARG A 78 -7.77 -17.65 -9.28
N LEU A 79 -6.75 -17.81 -8.45
CA LEU A 79 -6.47 -19.06 -7.74
C LEU A 79 -7.35 -19.25 -6.50
N SER A 80 -7.67 -18.18 -5.79
CA SER A 80 -8.49 -18.22 -4.56
C SER A 80 -9.99 -18.12 -4.81
N HIS A 81 -10.41 -17.77 -6.03
CA HIS A 81 -11.79 -17.40 -6.39
C HIS A 81 -12.35 -16.15 -5.66
N ASP A 82 -11.54 -15.45 -4.88
CA ASP A 82 -11.98 -14.29 -4.09
C ASP A 82 -11.92 -12.96 -4.85
N PHE A 83 -11.26 -12.93 -6.01
CA PHE A 83 -11.12 -11.67 -6.75
C PHE A 83 -12.36 -11.34 -7.55
N ARG A 84 -12.96 -10.21 -7.18
CA ARG A 84 -14.02 -9.56 -7.95
C ARG A 84 -13.42 -8.38 -8.70
N PRO A 85 -13.33 -8.42 -10.03
CA PRO A 85 -12.91 -7.25 -10.80
C PRO A 85 -13.90 -6.11 -10.54
N ILE A 86 -13.36 -4.92 -10.27
CA ILE A 86 -14.16 -3.70 -10.20
C ILE A 86 -14.57 -3.38 -11.64
N GLY A 87 -15.85 -3.59 -11.98
CA GLY A 87 -16.40 -3.29 -13.32
C GLY A 87 -16.92 -4.47 -14.14
N GLY A 88 -17.27 -5.62 -13.52
CA GLY A 88 -17.99 -6.67 -14.22
C GLY A 88 -19.43 -6.26 -14.57
N ALA A 89 -19.65 -5.87 -15.83
CA ALA A 89 -20.95 -5.87 -16.49
C ALA A 89 -21.15 -7.21 -17.23
#